data_AF-A0A4R3S1W0-F1
#
_entry.id   AF-A0A4R3S1W0-F1
#
_cell.length_a   1.000
_cell.length_b   1.000
_cell.length_c   1.000
_cell.angle_alpha   90.00
_cell.angle_beta   90.00
_cell.angle_gamma   90.00
#
_symmetry.space_group_name_H-M   'P 1'
#
loop_
_entity.id
_entity.type
_entity.pdbx_description
1 polymer ?
#
loop_
_entity_poly.entity_id
_entity_poly.type
_entity_poly.pdbx_seq_one_letter_code
_entity_poly.pdbx_strand_id
1 'polypeptide(L)'
;MTRSRRQHVRTVRNIGTIGILAGGILSTTGAVVWGLISAELTAQKITVSPDSKLLPERPVRGPLTAYAQAEIINTHATAISDGKTFAELPQDDPNRAVIMNASFLRASLFTSVVSFGTAAFAIGLGLVTSLFGIALRRLGK
;
A
#
# COMPACT_ATOMS: atom_id res chain seq x y z
N MET A 1 50.68 -2.78 10.00
CA MET A 1 49.19 -2.76 10.07
C MET A 1 48.76 -3.75 11.14
N THR A 2 48.26 -3.28 12.29
CA THR A 2 47.96 -4.15 13.45
C THR A 2 46.78 -5.08 13.16
N ARG A 3 46.80 -6.31 13.69
CA ARG A 3 45.81 -7.38 13.42
C ARG A 3 44.36 -6.91 13.67
N SER A 4 44.17 -6.04 14.67
CA SER A 4 42.90 -5.39 15.00
C SER A 4 42.32 -4.55 13.84
N ARG A 5 43.14 -3.73 13.15
CA ARG A 5 42.65 -2.84 12.09
C ARG A 5 42.12 -3.60 10.87
N ARG A 6 42.74 -4.74 10.52
CA ARG A 6 42.27 -5.63 9.43
C ARG A 6 40.94 -6.33 9.76
N GLN A 7 40.71 -6.64 11.04
CA GLN A 7 39.46 -7.26 11.49
C GLN A 7 38.29 -6.29 11.38
N HIS A 8 38.47 -5.02 11.78
CA HIS A 8 37.44 -3.98 11.66
C HIS A 8 37.02 -3.73 10.20
N VAL A 9 37.97 -3.62 9.27
CA VAL A 9 37.68 -3.42 7.83
C VAL A 9 36.87 -4.60 7.25
N ARG A 10 37.22 -5.83 7.61
CA ARG A 10 36.46 -7.04 7.22
C ARG A 10 35.04 -7.03 7.77
N THR A 11 34.86 -6.64 9.03
CA THR A 11 33.52 -6.55 9.65
C THR A 11 32.64 -5.54 8.93
N VAL A 12 33.14 -4.32 8.67
CA VAL A 12 32.40 -3.27 7.95
C VAL A 12 31.96 -3.73 6.55
N ARG A 13 32.87 -4.41 5.83
CA ARG A 13 32.57 -4.95 4.50
C ARG A 13 31.47 -6.03 4.53
N ASN A 14 31.50 -6.90 5.52
CA ASN A 14 30.50 -7.97 5.68
C ASN A 14 29.14 -7.39 6.04
N ILE A 15 29.08 -6.44 6.98
CA ILE A 15 27.83 -5.72 7.34
C ILE A 15 27.25 -5.01 6.12
N GLY A 16 28.09 -4.31 5.34
CA GLY A 16 27.63 -3.67 4.10
C GLY A 16 27.02 -4.65 3.10
N THR A 17 27.60 -5.84 2.96
CA THR A 17 27.08 -6.89 2.06
C THR A 17 25.73 -7.43 2.55
N ILE A 18 25.59 -7.65 3.86
CA ILE A 18 24.32 -8.07 4.46
C ILE A 18 23.25 -7.00 4.26
N GLY A 19 23.59 -5.71 4.45
CA GLY A 19 22.66 -4.61 4.24
C GLY A 19 22.14 -4.52 2.80
N ILE A 20 23.01 -4.75 1.81
CA ILE A 20 22.60 -4.82 0.40
C ILE A 20 21.63 -5.97 0.15
N LEU A 21 21.92 -7.17 0.67
CA LEU A 21 21.07 -8.34 0.48
C LEU A 21 19.71 -8.15 1.17
N ALA A 22 19.72 -7.68 2.43
CA ALA A 22 18.49 -7.42 3.18
C ALA A 22 17.62 -6.36 2.49
N GLY A 23 18.22 -5.26 2.04
CA GLY A 23 17.51 -4.23 1.30
C GLY A 23 16.94 -4.72 -0.03
N GLY A 24 17.71 -5.51 -0.79
CA GLY A 24 17.24 -6.13 -2.04
C GLY A 24 16.06 -7.09 -1.83
N ILE A 25 16.12 -7.93 -0.80
CA ILE A 25 15.01 -8.84 -0.45
C ILE A 25 13.77 -8.04 -0.07
N LEU A 26 13.91 -7.00 0.75
CA LEU A 26 12.79 -6.18 1.20
C LEU A 26 12.12 -5.46 0.00
N SER A 27 12.93 -4.90 -0.90
CA SER A 27 12.40 -4.21 -2.09
C SER A 27 11.72 -5.15 -3.07
N THR A 28 12.31 -6.32 -3.34
CA THR A 28 11.71 -7.32 -4.24
C THR A 28 10.41 -7.89 -3.66
N THR A 29 10.38 -8.18 -2.36
CA THR A 29 9.17 -8.64 -1.66
C THR A 29 8.06 -7.61 -1.74
N GLY A 30 8.35 -6.33 -1.47
CA GLY A 30 7.37 -5.26 -1.59
C GLY A 30 6.81 -5.12 -3.01
N ALA A 31 7.66 -5.25 -4.03
CA ALA A 31 7.22 -5.21 -5.43
C ALA A 31 6.32 -6.40 -5.79
N VAL A 32 6.62 -7.60 -5.30
CA VAL A 32 5.77 -8.80 -5.49
C VAL A 32 4.41 -8.57 -4.84
N VAL A 33 4.38 -8.10 -3.59
CA VAL A 33 3.12 -7.82 -2.87
C VAL A 33 2.28 -6.76 -3.61
N TRP A 34 2.90 -5.69 -4.09
CA TRP A 34 2.21 -4.69 -4.92
C TRP A 34 1.55 -5.32 -6.15
N GLY A 35 2.29 -6.20 -6.85
CA GLY A 35 1.79 -6.92 -8.01
C GLY A 35 0.60 -7.82 -7.68
N LEU A 36 0.66 -8.55 -6.56
CA LEU A 36 -0.43 -9.40 -6.09
C LEU A 36 -1.70 -8.60 -5.79
N ILE A 37 -1.60 -7.50 -5.04
CA ILE A 37 -2.76 -6.64 -4.74
C ILE A 37 -3.36 -6.07 -6.04
N SER A 38 -2.52 -5.65 -6.98
CA SER A 38 -2.98 -5.14 -8.28
C SER A 38 -3.72 -6.20 -9.08
N ALA A 39 -3.24 -7.45 -9.04
CA ALA A 39 -3.88 -8.58 -9.70
C ALA A 39 -5.25 -8.90 -9.08
N GLU A 40 -5.34 -8.93 -7.74
CA GLU A 40 -6.59 -9.15 -7.01
C GLU A 40 -7.64 -8.09 -7.36
N LEU A 41 -7.26 -6.80 -7.32
CA LEU A 41 -8.18 -5.72 -7.69
C LEU A 41 -8.62 -5.80 -9.16
N THR A 42 -7.68 -6.11 -10.06
CA THR A 42 -7.99 -6.27 -11.50
C THR A 42 -8.95 -7.43 -11.75
N ALA A 43 -8.83 -8.52 -11.00
CA ALA A 43 -9.70 -9.69 -11.12
C ALA A 43 -11.16 -9.37 -10.76
N GLN A 44 -11.39 -8.39 -9.88
CA GLN A 44 -12.75 -7.95 -9.52
C GLN A 44 -13.47 -7.16 -10.63
N LYS A 45 -12.75 -6.72 -11.68
CA LYS A 45 -13.31 -5.97 -12.83
C LYS A 45 -14.14 -4.74 -12.43
N ILE A 46 -13.79 -4.12 -11.30
CA ILE A 46 -14.46 -2.91 -10.82
C ILE A 46 -13.91 -1.71 -11.63
N THR A 47 -14.81 -0.83 -12.07
CA THR A 47 -14.47 0.47 -12.67
C THR A 47 -14.93 1.58 -11.76
N VAL A 48 -14.15 2.65 -11.69
CA VAL A 48 -14.55 3.86 -10.98
C VAL A 48 -15.82 4.41 -11.60
N SER A 49 -16.80 4.78 -10.78
CA SER A 49 -18.09 5.29 -11.24
C SER A 49 -17.92 6.48 -12.21
N PRO A 50 -18.71 6.58 -13.30
CA PRO A 50 -18.58 7.66 -14.30
C PRO A 50 -18.76 9.07 -13.74
N ASP A 51 -19.56 9.22 -12.67
CA ASP A 51 -19.82 10.48 -11.98
C ASP A 51 -18.79 10.81 -10.89
N SER A 52 -17.73 10.00 -10.77
CA SER A 52 -16.61 10.30 -9.88
C SER A 52 -15.83 11.52 -10.37
N LYS A 53 -15.54 12.44 -9.44
CA LYS A 53 -14.63 13.59 -9.69
C LYS A 53 -13.18 13.16 -9.88
N LEU A 54 -12.83 11.95 -9.41
CA LEU A 54 -11.48 11.41 -9.45
C LEU A 54 -11.46 10.17 -10.35
N LEU A 55 -10.60 10.19 -11.38
CA LEU A 55 -10.31 9.02 -12.22
C LEU A 55 -11.57 8.29 -12.74
N PRO A 56 -12.58 9.00 -13.30
CA PRO A 56 -13.81 8.38 -13.78
C PRO A 56 -13.53 7.31 -14.83
N GLU A 57 -14.33 6.24 -14.80
CA GLU A 57 -14.28 5.12 -15.75
C GLU A 57 -12.95 4.36 -15.79
N ARG A 58 -12.03 4.64 -14.86
CA ARG A 58 -10.76 3.92 -14.77
C ARG A 58 -10.95 2.59 -14.03
N PRO A 59 -10.30 1.50 -14.49
CA PRO A 59 -10.34 0.23 -13.77
C PRO A 59 -9.66 0.37 -12.40
N VAL A 60 -10.28 -0.19 -11.36
CA VAL A 60 -9.74 -0.24 -10.01
C VAL A 60 -8.64 -1.29 -9.97
N ARG A 61 -7.39 -0.85 -10.11
CA ARG A 61 -6.20 -1.73 -10.15
C ARG A 61 -5.01 -1.22 -9.34
N GLY A 62 -5.14 -0.04 -8.76
CA GLY A 62 -4.08 0.62 -8.01
C GLY A 62 -4.63 1.49 -6.89
N PRO A 63 -3.74 2.07 -6.07
CA PRO A 63 -4.13 2.79 -4.86
C PRO A 63 -5.03 4.00 -5.15
N LEU A 64 -4.69 4.82 -6.15
CA LEU A 64 -5.47 6.01 -6.47
C LEU A 64 -6.87 5.68 -7.01
N THR A 65 -6.98 4.64 -7.84
CA THR A 65 -8.27 4.18 -8.37
C THR A 65 -9.13 3.52 -7.30
N ALA A 66 -8.53 2.78 -6.36
CA ALA A 66 -9.25 2.19 -5.23
C ALA A 66 -9.77 3.27 -4.27
N TYR A 67 -8.94 4.29 -4.01
CA TYR A 67 -9.35 5.46 -3.25
C TYR A 67 -10.49 6.23 -3.93
N ALA A 68 -10.35 6.52 -5.23
CA ALA A 68 -11.39 7.20 -6.01
C ALA A 68 -12.73 6.46 -5.97
N GLN A 69 -12.71 5.13 -6.10
CA GLN A 69 -13.92 4.32 -5.99
C GLN A 69 -14.50 4.33 -4.56
N ALA A 70 -13.66 4.27 -3.52
CA ALA A 70 -14.14 4.35 -2.14
C ALA A 70 -14.79 5.72 -1.83
N GLU A 71 -14.27 6.79 -2.43
CA GLU A 71 -14.78 8.15 -2.24
C GLU A 71 -16.13 8.37 -2.95
N ILE A 72 -16.28 7.89 -4.18
CA ILE A 72 -17.57 8.02 -4.88
C ILE A 72 -18.65 7.16 -4.23
N ILE A 73 -18.32 5.96 -3.71
CA ILE A 73 -19.24 5.16 -2.89
C ILE A 73 -19.68 5.94 -1.64
N ASN A 74 -18.77 6.66 -0.98
CA ASN A 74 -19.13 7.50 0.17
C ASN A 74 -20.14 8.58 -0.25
N THR A 75 -19.91 9.22 -1.39
CA THR A 75 -20.77 10.27 -1.90
C THR A 75 -22.19 9.75 -2.15
N HIS A 76 -22.33 8.59 -2.80
CA HIS A 76 -23.63 7.95 -3.02
C HIS A 76 -24.29 7.50 -1.70
N ALA A 77 -23.51 6.93 -0.78
CA ALA A 77 -24.02 6.48 0.52
C ALA A 77 -24.58 7.65 1.34
N THR A 78 -23.81 8.74 1.46
CA THR A 78 -24.22 9.94 2.19
C THR A 78 -25.43 10.62 1.54
N ALA A 79 -25.57 10.57 0.21
CA ALA A 79 -26.75 11.08 -0.49
C ALA A 79 -28.00 10.23 -0.21
N ILE A 80 -27.86 8.91 -0.07
CA ILE A 80 -28.96 8.00 0.26
C ILE A 80 -29.39 8.15 1.73
N SER A 81 -28.44 8.40 2.64
CA SER A 81 -28.68 8.45 4.08
C SER A 81 -28.94 9.86 4.63
N ASP A 82 -29.11 10.87 3.76
CA ASP A 82 -29.23 12.28 4.15
C ASP A 82 -28.12 12.75 5.10
N GLY A 83 -26.88 12.34 4.83
CA GLY A 83 -25.72 12.70 5.66
C GLY A 83 -25.42 11.74 6.80
N LYS A 84 -26.31 10.80 7.11
CA LYS A 84 -26.19 9.92 8.29
C LYS A 84 -25.26 8.74 8.04
N THR A 85 -24.49 8.39 9.06
CA THR A 85 -23.71 7.16 9.12
C THR A 85 -24.58 5.96 9.46
N PHE A 86 -24.06 4.74 9.27
CA PHE A 86 -24.78 3.50 9.60
C PHE A 86 -25.31 3.46 11.04
N ALA A 87 -24.56 4.02 11.99
CA ALA A 87 -24.93 4.03 13.41
C ALA A 87 -26.04 5.05 13.73
N GLU A 88 -26.23 6.04 12.88
CA GLU A 88 -27.23 7.12 13.06
C GLU A 88 -28.58 6.77 12.41
N LEU A 89 -28.66 5.68 11.64
CA LEU A 89 -29.89 5.23 11.01
C LEU A 89 -30.76 4.43 12.00
N PRO A 90 -32.09 4.66 12.00
CA PRO A 90 -33.05 3.80 12.70
C PRO A 90 -32.87 2.34 12.30
N GLN A 91 -33.13 1.42 13.23
CA GLN A 91 -32.89 -0.01 13.00
C GLN A 91 -33.78 -0.59 11.89
N ASP A 92 -34.96 -0.01 11.70
CA ASP A 92 -35.97 -0.33 10.70
C ASP A 92 -35.84 0.48 9.39
N ASP A 93 -34.79 1.31 9.26
CA ASP A 93 -34.56 2.11 8.06
C ASP A 93 -34.32 1.21 6.83
N PRO A 94 -35.06 1.40 5.71
CA PRO A 94 -34.94 0.56 4.52
C PRO A 94 -33.57 0.65 3.85
N ASN A 95 -32.84 1.75 4.04
CA ASN A 95 -31.51 1.98 3.47
C ASN A 95 -30.37 1.44 4.35
N ARG A 96 -30.66 0.98 5.57
CA ARG A 96 -29.64 0.55 6.54
C ARG A 96 -28.71 -0.53 6.00
N ALA A 97 -29.26 -1.50 5.26
CA ALA A 97 -28.47 -2.54 4.61
C ALA A 97 -27.56 -2.00 3.49
N VAL A 98 -28.04 -1.01 2.73
CA VAL A 98 -27.28 -0.37 1.65
C VAL A 98 -26.08 0.39 2.23
N ILE A 99 -26.30 1.17 3.28
CA ILE A 99 -25.24 1.97 3.94
C ILE A 99 -24.22 1.06 4.63
N MET A 100 -24.67 -0.06 5.19
CA MET A 100 -23.77 -1.09 5.72
C MET A 100 -22.85 -1.65 4.63
N ASN A 101 -23.42 -2.06 3.49
CA ASN A 101 -22.65 -2.60 2.37
C ASN A 101 -21.68 -1.56 1.80
N ALA A 102 -22.12 -0.30 1.65
CA ALA A 102 -21.25 0.80 1.22
C ALA A 102 -20.05 0.97 2.17
N SER A 103 -20.28 0.91 3.48
CA SER A 103 -19.22 1.01 4.49
C SER A 103 -18.23 -0.15 4.39
N PHE A 104 -18.71 -1.38 4.18
CA PHE A 104 -17.84 -2.55 4.01
C PHE A 104 -17.01 -2.49 2.72
N LEU A 105 -17.62 -2.12 1.59
CA LEU A 105 -16.90 -1.95 0.32
C LEU A 105 -15.81 -0.88 0.47
N ARG A 106 -16.14 0.27 1.05
CA ARG A 106 -15.17 1.31 1.32
C ARG A 106 -14.04 0.83 2.20
N ALA A 107 -14.34 0.15 3.30
CA ALA A 107 -13.33 -0.40 4.19
C ALA A 107 -12.38 -1.34 3.43
N SER A 108 -12.90 -2.26 2.62
CA SER A 108 -12.07 -3.17 1.82
C SER A 108 -11.19 -2.44 0.78
N LEU A 109 -11.70 -1.40 0.12
CA LEU A 109 -10.94 -0.59 -0.81
C LEU A 109 -9.85 0.21 -0.09
N PHE A 110 -10.14 0.78 1.08
CA PHE A 110 -9.15 1.46 1.91
C PHE A 110 -8.09 0.50 2.45
N THR A 111 -8.46 -0.71 2.87
CA THR A 111 -7.48 -1.75 3.23
C THR A 111 -6.52 -2.00 2.06
N SER A 112 -7.03 -2.06 0.82
CA SER A 112 -6.18 -2.19 -0.37
C SER A 112 -5.24 -1.00 -0.57
N VAL A 113 -5.73 0.24 -0.38
CA VAL A 113 -4.91 1.46 -0.44
C VAL A 113 -3.79 1.43 0.60
N VAL A 114 -4.10 1.02 1.83
CA VAL A 114 -3.11 0.88 2.91
C VAL A 114 -2.09 -0.21 2.55
N SER A 115 -2.52 -1.36 2.02
CA SER A 115 -1.62 -2.43 1.60
C SER A 115 -0.64 -1.98 0.50
N PHE A 116 -1.10 -1.18 -0.46
CA PHE A 116 -0.19 -0.54 -1.43
C PHE A 116 0.79 0.41 -0.75
N GLY A 117 0.32 1.23 0.21
CA GLY A 117 1.19 2.11 1.00
C GLY A 117 2.28 1.33 1.75
N THR A 118 1.93 0.23 2.40
CA THR A 118 2.88 -0.65 3.09
C THR A 118 3.87 -1.30 2.11
N ALA A 119 3.41 -1.75 0.95
CA ALA A 119 4.27 -2.31 -0.09
C ALA A 119 5.27 -1.26 -0.62
N ALA A 120 4.81 -0.04 -0.93
CA ALA A 120 5.70 1.06 -1.32
C ALA A 120 6.69 1.44 -0.23
N PHE A 121 6.27 1.45 1.04
CA PHE A 121 7.16 1.69 2.17
C PHE A 121 8.26 0.62 2.26
N ALA A 122 7.91 -0.66 2.13
CA ALA A 122 8.89 -1.75 2.09
C ALA A 122 9.85 -1.59 0.92
N ILE A 123 9.36 -1.22 -0.26
CA ILE A 123 10.24 -0.94 -1.42
C ILE A 123 11.22 0.18 -1.09
N GLY A 124 10.71 1.33 -0.62
CA GLY A 124 11.51 2.50 -0.29
C GLY A 124 12.55 2.23 0.80
N LEU A 125 12.15 1.57 1.88
CA LEU A 125 13.05 1.19 2.96
C LEU A 125 14.15 0.25 2.45
N GLY A 126 13.81 -0.71 1.60
CA GLY A 126 14.77 -1.67 1.07
C GLY A 126 15.81 -1.01 0.17
N LEU A 127 15.39 -0.02 -0.62
CA LEU A 127 16.30 0.79 -1.43
C LEU A 127 17.24 1.60 -0.52
N VAL A 128 16.72 2.24 0.51
CA VAL A 128 17.53 3.01 1.48
C VAL A 128 18.52 2.11 2.22
N THR A 129 18.08 0.94 2.71
CA THR A 129 18.97 -0.04 3.35
C THR A 129 20.06 -0.54 2.40
N SER A 130 19.71 -0.76 1.13
CA SER A 130 20.69 -1.15 0.11
C SER A 130 21.73 -0.07 -0.12
N LEU A 131 21.32 1.20 -0.19
CA LEU A 131 22.23 2.35 -0.33
C LEU A 131 23.19 2.46 0.85
N PHE A 132 22.71 2.29 2.08
CA PHE A 132 23.57 2.23 3.26
C PHE A 132 24.56 1.05 3.20
N GLY A 133 24.11 -0.12 2.76
CA GLY A 133 24.99 -1.27 2.56
C GLY A 133 26.09 -1.02 1.54
N ILE A 134 25.76 -0.34 0.43
CA ILE A 134 26.74 0.09 -0.59
C ILE A 134 27.76 1.07 0.01
N ALA A 135 27.29 2.06 0.78
CA ALA A 135 28.17 3.04 1.42
C ALA A 135 29.16 2.37 2.39
N LEU A 136 28.68 1.48 3.27
CA LEU A 136 29.51 0.72 4.19
C LEU A 136 30.53 -0.17 3.46
N ARG A 137 30.10 -0.84 2.38
CA ARG A 137 31.00 -1.67 1.58
C ARG A 137 32.11 -0.86 0.91
N ARG A 138 31.84 0.40 0.52
CA ARG A 138 32.87 1.32 -0.02
C ARG A 138 33.85 1.78 1.05
N LEU A 139 33.39 1.99 2.29
CA LEU A 139 34.24 2.36 3.44
C LEU A 139 35.09 1.19 3.96
N GLY A 140 34.65 -0.04 3.79
CA GLY A 140 35.38 -1.26 4.13
C GLY A 140 36.36 -1.76 3.06
N LYS A 141 36.72 -0.92 2.07
CA LYS A 141 37.82 -1.17 1.13
C LYS A 141 39.13 -0.70 1.74
#